data_AF-A0AAW9I7E9-F1
#
_entry.id   AF-A0AAW9I7E9-F1
#
_cell.length_a   1.000
_cell.length_b   1.000
_cell.length_c   1.000
_cell.angle_alpha   90.00
_cell.angle_beta   90.00
_cell.angle_gamma   90.00
#
_symmetry.space_group_name_H-M   'P 1'
#
loop_
_entity.id
_entity.type
_entity.pdbx_description
1 polymer ?
#
loop_
_entity_poly.entity_id
_entity_poly.type
_entity_poly.pdbx_seq_one_letter_code
_entity_poly.pdbx_strand_id
1 'polypeptide(L)' 'MESKRVLKQSDYMRASLRAFYLQNGFNYGNYQGLGYANVLYPALKKIYKNNEEGLKEALSENVEFFN' A
#
# COMPACT_ATOMS: atom_id res chain seq x y z
N MET A 1 -6.24 -5.12 23.75
CA MET A 1 -6.52 -5.88 22.53
C MET A 1 -5.21 -6.48 22.07
N GLU A 2 -5.03 -7.80 22.09
CA GLU A 2 -3.82 -8.41 21.50
C GLU A 2 -3.76 -8.03 20.02
N SER A 3 -2.69 -7.34 19.62
CA SER A 3 -2.42 -7.05 18.21
C SER A 3 -2.03 -8.36 17.53
N LYS A 4 -3.01 -9.09 17.01
CA LYS A 4 -2.78 -10.31 16.25
C LYS A 4 -1.99 -9.92 15.00
N ARG A 5 -0.74 -10.38 14.89
CA ARG A 5 0.17 -10.01 13.80
C ARG A 5 -0.41 -10.47 12.46
N VAL A 6 -1.00 -9.54 11.70
CA VAL A 6 -1.68 -9.82 10.42
C VAL A 6 -0.67 -10.07 9.29
N LEU A 7 0.44 -9.33 9.31
CA LEU A 7 1.50 -9.42 8.30
C LEU A 7 2.56 -10.46 8.67
N LYS A 8 3.06 -11.17 7.67
CA LYS A 8 4.19 -12.11 7.75
C LYS A 8 5.42 -11.49 7.13
N GLN A 9 6.61 -12.05 7.39
CA GLN A 9 7.87 -11.61 6.79
C GLN A 9 7.81 -11.53 5.24
N SER A 10 7.09 -12.46 4.62
CA SER A 10 6.87 -12.50 3.17
C SER A 10 6.13 -11.27 2.63
N ASP A 11 5.27 -10.64 3.43
CA ASP A 11 4.52 -9.45 3.02
C ASP A 11 5.45 -8.24 2.90
N TYR A 12 6.39 -8.08 3.83
CA TYR A 12 7.43 -7.05 3.77
C TYR A 12 8.37 -7.28 2.58
N MET A 13 8.81 -8.52 2.36
CA MET A 13 9.66 -8.84 1.21
C MET A 13 8.94 -8.56 -0.12
N ARG A 14 7.64 -8.87 -0.21
CA ARG A 14 6.82 -8.53 -1.37
C ARG A 14 6.72 -7.02 -1.57
N ALA A 15 6.55 -6.23 -0.50
CA ALA A 15 6.53 -4.77 -0.59
C ALA A 15 7.89 -4.21 -1.08
N SER A 16 9.00 -4.70 -0.52
CA SER A 16 10.35 -4.32 -0.96
C SER A 16 10.59 -4.63 -2.44
N LEU A 17 10.18 -5.80 -2.93
CA LEU A 17 10.29 -6.14 -4.35
C LEU A 17 9.39 -5.29 -5.25
N ARG A 18 8.21 -4.90 -4.76
CA ARG A 18 7.31 -4.00 -5.50
C ARG A 18 7.84 -2.56 -5.57
N ALA A 19 8.64 -2.13 -4.59
CA ALA A 19 9.21 -0.79 -4.54
C ALA A 19 10.11 -0.46 -5.75
N PHE A 20 10.72 -1.46 -6.39
CA PHE A 20 11.46 -1.26 -7.65
C PHE A 20 10.58 -0.74 -8.80
N TYR A 21 9.26 -0.94 -8.72
CA TYR A 21 8.31 -0.42 -9.69
C TYR A 21 7.70 0.92 -9.30
N LEU A 22 8.10 1.52 -8.17
CA LEU A 22 7.51 2.76 -7.65
C LEU A 22 7.47 3.88 -8.70
N GLN A 23 8.58 4.07 -9.42
CA GLN A 23 8.71 5.10 -10.46
C GLN A 23 7.75 4.90 -11.65
N ASN A 24 7.25 3.68 -11.88
CA ASN A 24 6.30 3.42 -12.98
C ASN A 24 4.93 4.05 -12.72
N GLY A 25 4.61 4.38 -11.47
CA GLY A 25 3.38 5.09 -11.10
C GLY A 25 3.47 6.61 -11.19
N PHE A 26 4.61 7.15 -11.64
CA PHE A 26 4.85 8.59 -11.66
C PHE A 26 3.89 9.33 -12.61
N ASN A 27 3.26 10.38 -12.12
CA ASN A 27 2.44 11.30 -12.92
C ASN A 27 2.45 12.71 -12.31
N TYR A 28 2.04 13.72 -13.07
CA TYR A 28 2.07 15.11 -12.60
C TYR A 28 0.95 15.48 -11.61
N GLY A 29 -0.04 14.60 -11.37
CA GLY A 29 -1.12 14.84 -10.41
C GLY A 29 -0.69 14.58 -8.98
N ASN A 30 -0.12 13.39 -8.71
CA ASN A 30 0.30 12.97 -7.37
C ASN A 30 1.73 12.39 -7.31
N TYR A 31 2.53 12.59 -8.36
CA TYR A 31 3.91 12.11 -8.46
C TYR A 31 3.96 10.58 -8.29
N GLN A 32 4.72 10.09 -7.32
CA GLN A 32 4.85 8.67 -7.05
C GLN A 32 3.71 8.12 -6.17
N GLY A 33 2.70 8.93 -5.80
CA GLY A 33 1.60 8.55 -4.91
C GLY A 33 0.85 7.30 -5.37
N LEU A 34 0.48 7.24 -6.65
CA LEU A 34 -0.15 6.04 -7.22
C LEU A 34 0.77 4.80 -7.14
N GLY A 35 2.06 5.00 -7.40
CA GLY A 35 3.06 3.95 -7.27
C GLY A 35 3.16 3.45 -5.82
N TYR A 36 3.16 4.38 -4.85
CA TYR A 36 3.29 4.12 -3.43
C TYR A 36 2.11 3.30 -2.89
N ALA A 37 0.88 3.72 -3.18
CA ALA A 37 -0.31 2.94 -2.84
C ALA A 37 -0.29 1.53 -3.45
N ASN A 38 0.18 1.39 -4.68
CA ASN A 38 0.30 0.10 -5.35
C ASN A 38 1.37 -0.82 -4.72
N VAL A 39 2.48 -0.27 -4.22
CA VAL A 39 3.47 -1.04 -3.44
C VAL A 39 2.82 -1.64 -2.20
N LEU A 40 2.02 -0.83 -1.47
CA LEU A 40 1.39 -1.22 -0.21
C LEU A 40 0.11 -2.06 -0.35
N TYR A 41 -0.55 -2.00 -1.51
CA TYR A 41 -1.86 -2.63 -1.75
C TYR A 41 -2.00 -4.08 -1.24
N PRO A 42 -1.04 -5.02 -1.48
CA PRO A 42 -1.18 -6.39 -0.99
C PRO A 42 -1.19 -6.50 0.55
N ALA A 43 -0.45 -5.64 1.23
CA ALA A 43 -0.41 -5.61 2.70
C ALA A 43 -1.69 -4.97 3.25
N LEU A 44 -2.13 -3.84 2.68
CA LEU A 44 -3.38 -3.18 3.04
C LEU A 44 -4.59 -4.12 2.85
N LYS A 45 -4.68 -4.83 1.72
CA LYS A 45 -5.73 -5.82 1.47
C LYS A 45 -5.78 -6.93 2.54
N LYS A 46 -4.64 -7.27 3.14
CA LYS A 46 -4.55 -8.26 4.22
C LYS A 46 -5.02 -7.69 5.55
N ILE A 47 -4.59 -6.47 5.88
CA ILE A 47 -4.98 -5.72 7.08
C ILE A 47 -6.50 -5.52 7.10
N TYR A 48 -7.06 -5.09 5.98
CA TYR A 48 -8.48 -4.73 5.83
C TYR A 48 -9.34 -5.85 5.22
N LYS A 49 -8.95 -7.13 5.36
CA LYS A 49 -9.61 -8.27 4.69
C LYS A 49 -11.15 -8.30 4.82
N ASN A 50 -11.67 -7.83 5.95
CA ASN A 50 -13.10 -7.79 6.26
C ASN A 50 -13.63 -6.36 6.44
N ASN A 51 -12.88 -5.34 6.01
CA ASN A 51 -13.24 -3.92 6.13
C ASN A 51 -12.93 -3.21 4.80
N GLU A 52 -13.85 -3.31 3.84
CA GLU A 52 -13.67 -2.72 2.51
C GLU A 52 -13.61 -1.19 2.56
N GLU A 53 -14.40 -0.56 3.43
CA GLU A 53 -14.38 0.90 3.61
C GLU A 53 -13.01 1.38 4.11
N GLY A 54 -12.47 0.72 5.14
CA GLY A 54 -11.13 1.03 5.65
C GLY A 54 -10.02 0.76 4.62
N LEU A 55 -10.20 -0.22 3.72
CA LEU A 55 -9.27 -0.42 2.61
C LEU A 55 -9.32 0.75 1.62
N LYS A 56 -10.51 1.24 1.29
CA LYS A 56 -10.70 2.38 0.37
C LYS A 56 -10.11 3.66 0.95
N GLU A 57 -10.37 3.93 2.22
CA GLU A 57 -9.82 5.07 2.95
C GLU A 57 -8.29 5.03 2.97
N ALA A 58 -7.70 3.92 3.43
CA ALA A 58 -6.26 3.76 3.46
C ALA A 58 -5.61 3.90 2.06
N LEU A 59 -6.25 3.36 1.01
CA LEU A 59 -5.73 3.54 -0.35
C LEU A 59 -5.83 4.98 -0.83
N SER A 60 -6.91 5.69 -0.48
CA SER A 60 -7.08 7.10 -0.87
C SER A 60 -6.00 7.98 -0.25
N GLU A 61 -5.71 7.77 1.04
CA GLU A 61 -4.61 8.45 1.76
C GLU A 61 -3.23 8.15 1.17
N ASN A 62 -2.99 6.90 0.73
CA ASN A 62 -1.69 6.50 0.20
C ASN A 62 -1.50 6.84 -1.28
N VAL A 63 -2.55 7.29 -1.98
CA VAL A 63 -2.47 7.80 -3.37
C VAL A 63 -2.20 9.30 -3.40
N GLU A 64 -2.17 9.98 -2.24
CA GLU A 64 -1.79 11.38 -2.16
C GLU A 64 -0.33 11.63 -2.58
N PHE A 65 0.05 12.91 -2.66
CA PHE A 65 1.37 13.32 -3.12
C PHE A 65 2.50 12.58 -2.38
N PHE A 66 3.38 11.93 -3.16
CA PHE A 66 4.58 11.25 -2.68
C PHE A 66 5.73 11.52 -3.66
N ASN A 67 6.88 12.00 -3.18
CA ASN A 67 8.07 12.27 -4.00
C ASN A 67 9.35 12.28 -3.17
#